data_AF-A0A380Z2Y1-F1
#
_entry.id   AF-A0A380Z2Y1-F1
#
_cell.length_a   1.000
_cell.length_b   1.000
_cell.length_c   1.000
_cell.angle_alpha   90.00
_cell.angle_beta   90.00
_cell.angle_gamma   90.00
#
_symmetry.space_group_name_H-M   'P 1'
#
loop_
_entity.id
_entity.type
_entity.pdbx_description
1 polymer ?
#
loop_
_entity_poly.entity_id
_entity_poly.type
_entity_poly.pdbx_seq_one_letter_code
_entity_poly.pdbx_strand_id
1 'polypeptide(L)' 'MRCKYCHNRDTWDLHGGKEISVEDLMKEVVSYRHFMNASGGGVTASGGEAVLQAEFVRDWFRACKKRGLTPV' A
#
# COMPACT_ATOMS: atom_id res chain seq x y z
N MET A 1 -10.85 -9.68 10.53
CA MET A 1 -11.67 -9.08 11.60
C MET A 1 -13.08 -8.73 11.09
N ARG A 2 -14.02 -8.40 11.99
CA ARG A 2 -15.40 -7.98 11.66
C ARG A 2 -15.85 -6.83 12.58
N CYS A 3 -15.11 -5.72 12.57
CA CYS A 3 -15.37 -4.59 13.44
C CYS A 3 -16.82 -4.07 13.25
N LYS A 4 -17.51 -3.74 14.35
CA LYS A 4 -18.91 -3.26 14.31
C LYS A 4 -19.08 -1.97 13.50
N TYR A 5 -18.02 -1.17 13.43
CA TYR A 5 -17.96 0.15 12.78
C TYR A 5 -16.89 0.17 11.67
N CYS A 6 -16.65 -0.96 10.98
CA CYS A 6 -15.74 -0.96 9.84
C CYS A 6 -16.30 -0.09 8.71
N HIS A 7 -15.58 0.98 8.36
CA HIS A 7 -15.93 1.86 7.25
C HIS A 7 -15.77 1.20 5.88
N ASN A 8 -14.91 0.19 5.79
CA ASN A 8 -14.51 -0.45 4.53
C ASN A 8 -14.88 -1.93 4.54
N ARG A 9 -16.17 -2.25 4.76
CA ARG A 9 -16.67 -3.64 4.86
C ARG A 9 -16.43 -4.45 3.58
N ASP A 10 -16.37 -3.79 2.44
CA ASP A 10 -16.02 -4.34 1.14
C ASP A 10 -14.60 -4.95 1.11
N THR A 11 -13.67 -4.46 1.93
CA THR A 11 -12.30 -5.01 2.04
C THR A 11 -12.20 -6.36 2.76
N TRP A 12 -13.33 -6.92 3.20
CA TRP A 12 -13.36 -8.18 3.97
C TRP A 12 -13.29 -9.44 3.11
N ASP A 13 -13.66 -9.34 1.83
CA ASP A 13 -13.56 -10.45 0.89
C ASP A 13 -12.11 -10.60 0.41
N LEU A 14 -11.55 -11.79 0.61
CA LEU A 14 -10.17 -12.10 0.23
C LEU A 14 -10.03 -12.50 -1.25
N HIS A 15 -11.15 -12.69 -1.95
CA HIS A 15 -11.18 -13.10 -3.35
C HIS A 15 -11.59 -11.98 -4.32
N GLY A 16 -11.86 -10.78 -3.79
CA GLY A 16 -12.18 -9.59 -4.57
C GLY A 16 -10.95 -8.72 -4.88
N GLY A 17 -11.21 -7.51 -5.40
CA GLY A 17 -10.17 -6.52 -5.70
C GLY A 17 -9.48 -6.75 -7.05
N LYS A 18 -8.29 -6.16 -7.21
CA LYS A 18 -7.47 -6.24 -8.41
C LYS A 18 -6.09 -6.76 -8.05
N GLU A 19 -5.65 -7.81 -8.73
CA GLU A 19 -4.27 -8.28 -8.64
C GLU A 19 -3.31 -7.26 -9.25
N ILE A 20 -2.22 -6.97 -8.54
CA ILE A 20 -1.22 -6.00 -8.95
C ILE A 20 0.18 -6.47 -8.52
N SER A 21 1.18 -6.25 -9.35
CA SER A 21 2.57 -6.53 -9.04
C SER A 21 3.22 -5.36 -8.30
N VAL A 22 4.36 -5.61 -7.62
CA VAL A 22 5.16 -4.53 -7.04
C VAL A 22 5.68 -3.60 -8.13
N GLU A 23 6.06 -4.13 -9.30
CA GLU A 23 6.52 -3.31 -10.42
C GLU A 23 5.44 -2.34 -10.89
N ASP A 24 4.20 -2.80 -11.03
CA ASP A 24 3.10 -1.96 -11.50
C ASP A 24 2.71 -0.91 -10.47
N LEU A 25 2.63 -1.27 -9.18
CA LEU A 25 2.36 -0.33 -8.12
C LEU A 25 3.45 0.76 -8.02
N MET A 26 4.71 0.38 -8.21
CA MET A 26 5.82 1.35 -8.19
C MET A 26 5.78 2.34 -9.36
N LYS A 27 5.24 1.97 -10.54
CA LYS A 27 5.06 2.91 -11.66
C LYS A 27 4.10 4.04 -11.27
N GLU A 28 3.02 3.72 -10.57
CA GLU A 28 2.06 4.71 -10.07
C GLU A 28 2.65 5.56 -8.95
N VAL A 29 3.20 4.92 -7.91
CA VAL A 29 3.75 5.60 -6.72
C VAL A 29 4.81 6.63 -7.10
N VAL A 30 5.73 6.30 -8.02
CA VAL A 30 6.81 7.22 -8.41
C VAL A 30 6.29 8.48 -9.09
N SER A 31 5.15 8.42 -9.77
CA SER A 31 4.54 9.61 -10.40
C SER A 31 4.13 10.67 -9.36
N TYR A 32 3.83 10.27 -8.13
CA TYR A 32 3.45 11.16 -7.02
C TYR A 32 4.64 11.64 -6.17
N ARG A 33 5.89 11.31 -6.54
CA ARG A 33 7.09 11.61 -5.74
C ARG A 33 7.21 13.08 -5.34
N HIS A 34 6.86 13.99 -6.24
CA HIS A 34 6.99 15.42 -5.97
C HIS A 34 6.05 15.87 -4.84
N PHE A 35 4.83 15.34 -4.81
CA PHE A 35 3.88 15.59 -3.72
C PHE A 35 4.36 15.02 -2.40
N MET A 36 4.85 13.77 -2.39
CA MET A 36 5.39 13.13 -1.18
C MET A 36 6.57 13.91 -0.61
N ASN A 37 7.50 14.34 -1.46
CA ASN A 37 8.65 15.14 -1.02
C ASN A 37 8.23 16.50 -0.47
N ALA A 38 7.28 17.18 -1.12
CA ALA A 38 6.82 18.50 -0.70
C ALA A 38 6.04 18.45 0.62
N SER A 39 5.28 17.39 0.89
CA SER A 39 4.51 17.24 2.12
C SER A 39 5.28 16.59 3.27
N GLY A 40 6.47 16.02 3.01
CA GLY A 40 7.16 15.14 3.96
C GLY A 40 6.44 13.80 4.16
N GLY A 41 5.56 13.43 3.25
CA GLY A 41 4.79 12.18 3.28
C GLY A 41 5.56 10.99 2.69
N GLY A 42 4.79 9.97 2.31
CA GLY A 42 5.34 8.70 1.84
C GLY A 42 4.26 7.73 1.38
N VAL A 43 4.51 6.45 1.54
CA VAL A 43 3.57 5.37 1.21
C VAL A 43 3.06 4.70 2.48
N THR A 44 1.80 4.27 2.48
CA THR A 44 1.20 3.52 3.60
C THR A 44 0.46 2.31 3.06
N ALA A 45 0.66 1.15 3.68
CA ALA A 45 -0.13 -0.04 3.41
C ALA A 45 -1.33 -0.09 4.36
N SER A 46 -2.55 -0.10 3.82
CA SER A 46 -3.80 -0.06 4.59
C SER A 46 -4.87 -0.93 3.91
N GLY A 47 -6.14 -0.53 4.00
CA GLY A 47 -7.28 -1.27 3.44
C GLY A 47 -7.99 -2.08 4.52
N GLY A 48 -8.07 -3.39 4.33
CA GLY A 48 -8.59 -4.31 5.34
C GLY A 48 -7.53 -4.64 6.38
N GLU A 49 -6.72 -5.66 6.12
CA GLU A 49 -5.59 -6.04 6.95
C GLU A 49 -4.39 -6.33 6.06
N ALA A 50 -3.50 -5.35 5.93
CA ALA A 50 -2.34 -5.43 5.04
C ALA A 50 -1.37 -6.54 5.45
N VAL A 51 -1.32 -6.91 6.74
CA VAL A 51 -0.41 -7.96 7.22
C VAL A 51 -0.79 -9.35 6.71
N LEU A 52 -2.03 -9.56 6.22
CA LEU A 52 -2.41 -10.80 5.55
C LEU A 52 -1.62 -11.04 4.25
N GLN A 53 -1.04 -9.98 3.67
CA GLN A 53 -0.19 -10.03 2.48
C GLN A 53 1.24 -9.56 2.81
N ALA A 54 1.78 -9.98 3.97
CA ALA A 54 3.04 -9.49 4.51
C ALA A 54 4.23 -9.58 3.53
N GLU A 55 4.31 -10.63 2.70
CA GLU A 55 5.39 -10.79 1.72
C GLU A 55 5.36 -9.71 0.63
N PHE A 56 4.17 -9.46 0.07
CA PHE A 56 3.96 -8.40 -0.91
C PHE A 56 4.27 -7.02 -0.30
N VAL A 57 3.74 -6.73 0.90
CA VAL A 57 3.96 -5.45 1.59
C VAL A 57 5.44 -5.24 1.89
N ARG A 58 6.15 -6.28 2.36
CA ARG A 58 7.60 -6.25 2.58
C ARG A 58 8.35 -5.87 1.30
N ASP A 59 8.02 -6.53 0.19
CA ASP A 59 8.75 -6.33 -1.07
C ASP A 59 8.43 -4.97 -1.69
N TRP A 60 7.19 -4.51 -1.57
CA TRP A 60 6.81 -3.16 -1.94
C TRP A 60 7.53 -2.10 -1.10
N PHE A 61 7.56 -2.24 0.23
CA PHE A 61 8.28 -1.31 1.10
C PHE A 61 9.79 -1.29 0.84
N ARG A 62 10.39 -2.45 0.50
CA ARG A 62 11.79 -2.51 0.03
C ARG A 62 11.98 -1.73 -1.27
N ALA A 63 11.07 -1.86 -2.23
CA ALA A 63 11.13 -1.12 -3.48
C ALA A 63 10.99 0.40 -3.26
N CYS A 64 10.08 0.83 -2.38
CA CYS A 64 9.92 2.23 -1.98
C CYS A 64 11.20 2.80 -1.34
N LYS A 65 11.78 2.07 -0.36
CA LYS A 65 13.04 2.48 0.28
C LYS A 65 14.19 2.63 -0.71
N LYS A 66 14.33 1.71 -1.69
CA LYS A 66 15.34 1.82 -2.76
C LYS A 66 15.19 3.08 -3.62
N ARG A 67 14.00 3.67 -3.69
CA ARG A 67 13.70 4.91 -4.43
C ARG A 67 13.70 6.17 -3.55
N GLY A 68 14.08 6.03 -2.27
CA GLY A 68 14.08 7.13 -1.31
C GLY A 68 12.68 7.58 -0.89
N LEU A 69 11.69 6.69 -0.97
CA LEU A 69 10.34 6.94 -0.47
C LEU A 69 10.19 6.32 0.93
N THR A 70 9.63 7.07 1.86
CA THR A 70 9.41 6.64 3.25
C THR A 70 8.14 5.77 3.35
N PRO A 71 8.21 4.52 3.82
CA PRO A 71 7.03 3.79 4.25
C PRO A 71 6.60 4.30 5.63
N VAL A 72 5.32 4.63 5.76
CA VAL A 72 4.66 5.15 6.97
C VAL A 72 3.62 4.15 7.44
#